data_AF-A0A7S3CSN6-F1
#
_entry.id   AF-A0A7S3CSN6-F1
#
_cell.length_a   1.000
_cell.length_b   1.000
_cell.length_c   1.000
_cell.angle_alpha   90.00
_cell.angle_beta   90.00
_cell.angle_gamma   90.00
#
_symmetry.space_group_name_H-M   'P 1'
#
loop_
_entity.id
_entity.type
_entity.pdbx_description
1 polymer ?
#
loop_
_entity_poly.entity_id
_entity_poly.type
_entity_poly.pdbx_seq_one_letter_code
_entity_poly.pdbx_strand_id
1 'polypeptide(L)'
;ERETEKRQADKDTLVKEFLVQNPVSAAFLKREKGRLPYSVFKATAENVRFMKSLYKGRPPTVYFPYPSYVHCNKSSFHNMDLVKAYSRRGDIEYLFMSFLNSDRTHIYNAVVNTMKNGGFEMLERGENFNLIWTGYTQAEDILQLNKYQKINHFPNSVNLGRKDFLWKNIHRMKLKHPEQFNLSPHSWVLPDDFDQFETIKNFSETQQKFYILKPTNSSCGRGIKVVHASQKVPNQEETIVSAYIDRPLLIKKRKFDMRMYVLVTSFHPLRVYFYE
;
A
#
# COMPACT_ATOMS: atom_id res chain seq x y z
N GLU A 1 30.63 -20.82 2.27
CA GLU A 1 30.05 -20.67 3.62
C GLU A 1 30.77 -19.60 4.43
N ARG A 2 32.09 -19.69 4.65
CA ARG A 2 32.85 -18.66 5.40
C ARG A 2 32.80 -17.23 4.82
N GLU A 3 32.77 -17.06 3.50
CA GLU A 3 32.61 -15.73 2.88
C GLU A 3 31.19 -15.17 3.01
N THR A 4 30.19 -16.04 3.03
CA THR A 4 28.78 -15.67 3.19
C THR A 4 28.51 -15.22 4.62
N GLU A 5 29.11 -15.91 5.60
CA GLU A 5 29.08 -15.54 7.02
C GLU A 5 29.80 -14.21 7.29
N LYS A 6 30.95 -13.98 6.65
CA LYS A 6 31.69 -12.72 6.79
C LYS A 6 30.91 -11.53 6.20
N ARG A 7 30.27 -11.71 5.03
CA ARG A 7 29.39 -10.68 4.44
C ARG A 7 28.13 -10.42 5.26
N GLN A 8 27.60 -11.42 5.94
CA GLN A 8 26.45 -11.24 6.83
C GLN A 8 26.86 -10.51 8.11
N ALA A 9 28.01 -10.85 8.69
CA ALA A 9 28.57 -10.15 9.85
C ALA A 9 28.88 -8.68 9.55
N ASP A 10 29.42 -8.37 8.35
CA ASP A 10 29.69 -6.98 7.93
C ASP A 10 28.38 -6.19 7.73
N LYS A 11 27.33 -6.81 7.20
CA LYS A 11 26.00 -6.20 7.07
C LYS A 11 25.34 -5.95 8.44
N ASP A 12 25.44 -6.89 9.36
CA ASP A 12 24.89 -6.75 10.70
C ASP A 12 25.65 -5.67 11.50
N THR A 13 26.95 -5.51 11.23
CA THR A 13 27.77 -4.43 11.79
C THR A 13 27.34 -3.07 11.25
N LEU A 14 27.13 -2.94 9.94
CA LEU A 14 26.63 -1.70 9.31
C LEU A 14 25.21 -1.33 9.77
N VAL A 15 24.32 -2.31 9.97
CA VAL A 15 22.97 -2.07 10.52
C VAL A 15 23.06 -1.63 11.98
N LYS A 16 23.95 -2.24 12.78
CA LYS A 16 24.18 -1.81 14.17
C LYS A 16 24.75 -0.39 14.22
N GLU A 17 25.75 -0.06 13.40
CA GLU A 17 26.29 1.29 13.29
C GLU A 17 25.23 2.30 12.84
N PHE A 18 24.39 1.94 11.87
CA PHE A 18 23.27 2.77 11.44
C PHE A 18 22.26 3.02 12.58
N LEU A 19 21.91 1.98 13.36
CA LEU A 19 21.00 2.10 14.50
C LEU A 19 21.62 2.89 15.67
N VAL A 20 22.94 2.83 15.84
CA VAL A 20 23.67 3.64 16.83
C VAL A 20 23.75 5.11 16.40
N GLN A 21 23.99 5.38 15.11
CA GLN A 21 24.00 6.73 14.55
C GLN A 21 22.59 7.34 14.39
N ASN A 22 21.57 6.49 14.29
CA ASN A 22 20.17 6.86 14.17
C ASN A 22 19.34 6.15 15.25
N PRO A 23 19.53 6.49 16.54
CA PRO A 23 18.87 5.79 17.63
C PRO A 23 17.36 5.85 17.44
N VAL A 24 16.77 4.71 17.05
CA VAL A 24 15.32 4.54 17.00
C VAL A 24 14.88 4.48 18.44
N SER A 25 14.43 5.62 18.96
CA SER A 25 13.87 5.69 20.31
C SER A 25 12.75 4.65 20.44
N ALA A 26 12.85 3.79 21.46
CA ALA A 26 11.78 2.84 21.80
C ALA A 26 10.43 3.54 22.07
N ALA A 27 10.43 4.85 22.31
CA ALA A 27 9.22 5.67 22.41
C ALA A 27 8.46 5.79 21.07
N PHE A 28 9.11 5.56 19.92
CA PHE A 28 8.46 5.55 18.60
C PHE A 28 7.57 4.33 18.38
N LEU A 29 7.83 3.23 19.11
CA LEU A 29 7.07 1.97 19.03
C LEU A 29 5.86 1.95 19.98
N LYS A 30 5.79 2.87 20.95
CA LYS A 30 4.71 2.99 21.93
C LYS A 30 4.30 4.45 22.10
N ARG A 31 3.49 5.00 21.20
CA ARG A 31 2.65 6.15 21.56
C ARG A 31 1.24 6.03 21.00
N GLU A 32 0.33 5.72 21.92
CA GLU A 32 -1.02 6.27 21.92
C GLU A 32 -0.98 7.79 21.76
N LYS A 33 -2.04 8.36 21.17
CA LYS A 33 -2.27 9.79 20.89
C LYS A 33 -1.65 10.73 21.93
N GLY A 34 -0.40 11.13 21.70
CA GLY A 34 0.36 12.05 22.53
C GLY A 34 1.49 12.61 21.68
N ARG A 35 1.56 13.94 21.58
CA ARG A 35 2.40 14.73 20.65
C ARG A 35 3.71 14.03 20.25
N LEU A 36 3.91 13.89 18.94
CA LEU A 36 5.18 13.43 18.38
C LEU A 36 6.30 14.38 18.83
N PRO A 37 7.53 13.90 19.06
CA PRO A 37 8.64 14.79 19.41
C PRO A 37 8.91 15.78 18.27
N TYR A 38 9.37 16.98 18.62
CA TYR A 38 9.59 18.09 17.67
C TYR A 38 10.45 17.70 16.45
N SER A 39 11.42 16.79 16.66
CA SER A 39 12.30 16.25 15.61
C SER A 39 11.56 15.46 14.52
N VAL A 40 10.34 14.99 14.77
CA VAL A 40 9.51 14.31 13.77
C VAL A 40 8.98 15.30 12.74
N PHE A 41 8.75 16.56 13.13
CA PHE A 41 8.15 17.57 12.26
C PHE A 41 9.14 18.23 11.29
N LYS A 42 10.44 18.22 11.62
CA LYS A 42 11.47 18.85 10.78
C LYS A 42 11.96 17.95 9.66
N ALA A 43 12.09 18.50 8.45
CA ALA A 43 12.81 17.83 7.37
C ALA A 43 14.25 17.48 7.78
N THR A 44 14.75 16.35 7.29
CA THR A 44 16.12 15.86 7.57
C THR A 44 17.09 16.16 6.43
N ALA A 45 16.58 16.41 5.23
CA ALA A 45 17.40 16.59 4.04
C ALA A 45 18.02 17.99 3.96
N GLU A 46 19.35 18.05 3.88
CA GLU A 46 20.08 19.27 3.54
C GLU A 46 19.92 19.65 2.06
N ASN A 47 19.84 18.64 1.20
CA ASN A 47 19.65 18.78 -0.24
C ASN A 47 18.37 18.06 -0.68
N VAL A 48 17.54 18.75 -1.46
CA VAL A 48 16.32 18.20 -2.05
C VAL A 48 16.54 17.96 -3.53
N ARG A 49 16.07 16.83 -4.04
CA ARG A 49 16.18 16.50 -5.46
C ARG A 49 14.88 16.76 -6.19
N PHE A 50 14.97 17.42 -7.34
CA PHE A 50 13.85 17.59 -8.26
C PHE A 50 14.17 16.94 -9.59
N MET A 51 13.19 16.25 -10.15
CA MET A 51 13.23 15.72 -11.51
C MET A 51 12.50 16.68 -12.44
N LYS A 52 13.20 17.17 -13.47
CA LYS A 52 12.61 17.98 -14.52
C LYS A 52 11.58 17.14 -15.29
N SER A 53 10.42 17.74 -15.60
CA SER A 53 9.42 17.04 -16.40
C SER A 53 9.89 16.87 -17.85
N LEU A 54 9.64 15.68 -18.41
CA LEU A 54 9.76 15.41 -19.85
C LEU A 54 8.73 16.19 -20.68
N TYR A 55 7.61 16.58 -20.06
CA TYR A 55 6.53 17.29 -20.72
C TYR A 55 6.72 18.81 -20.59
N LYS A 56 6.71 19.51 -21.72
CA LYS A 56 6.91 20.97 -21.77
C LYS A 56 5.84 21.68 -20.93
N GLY A 57 6.26 22.67 -20.14
CA GLY A 57 5.38 23.50 -19.31
C GLY A 57 4.96 22.87 -17.97
N ARG A 58 5.31 21.61 -17.68
CA ARG A 58 5.02 20.99 -16.39
C ARG A 58 6.13 21.28 -15.37
N PRO A 59 5.79 21.68 -14.12
CA PRO A 59 6.79 21.96 -13.10
C PRO A 59 7.63 20.72 -12.74
N PRO A 60 8.86 20.91 -12.25
CA PRO A 60 9.66 19.84 -11.68
C PRO A 60 8.92 19.15 -10.52
N THR A 61 9.17 17.86 -10.33
CA THR A 61 8.59 17.09 -9.23
C THR A 61 9.68 16.66 -8.27
N VAL A 62 9.39 16.63 -6.98
CA VAL A 62 10.32 16.10 -5.98
C VAL A 62 10.65 14.65 -6.33
N TYR A 63 11.94 14.33 -6.34
CA TYR A 63 12.47 13.01 -6.62
C TYR A 63 12.87 12.34 -5.32
N PHE A 64 12.26 11.18 -5.05
CA PHE A 64 12.54 10.36 -3.89
C PHE A 64 13.52 9.25 -4.29
N PRO A 65 14.82 9.35 -3.96
CA PRO A 65 15.75 8.27 -4.25
C PRO A 65 15.44 7.06 -3.36
N TYR A 66 15.67 5.87 -3.90
CA TYR A 66 15.72 4.68 -3.05
C TYR A 66 16.84 4.84 -2.02
N PRO A 67 16.63 4.33 -0.79
CA PRO A 67 17.72 4.23 0.17
C PRO A 67 18.89 3.43 -0.42
N SER A 68 20.12 3.82 -0.11
CA SER A 68 21.34 3.22 -0.69
C SER A 68 21.48 1.71 -0.43
N TYR A 69 20.89 1.20 0.66
CA TYR A 69 20.88 -0.21 1.01
C TYR A 69 19.88 -1.03 0.18
N VAL A 70 18.91 -0.38 -0.46
CA VAL A 70 18.11 -1.01 -1.51
C VAL A 70 18.98 -0.96 -2.74
N HIS A 71 19.69 -2.06 -3.02
CA HIS A 71 20.64 -2.19 -4.14
C HIS A 71 19.91 -2.19 -5.51
N CYS A 72 19.10 -1.17 -5.77
CA CYS A 72 18.46 -0.95 -7.06
C CYS A 72 19.55 -0.72 -8.10
N ASN A 73 19.52 -1.48 -9.18
CA ASN A 73 20.48 -1.32 -10.26
C ASN A 73 20.28 0.06 -10.91
N LYS A 74 21.27 0.94 -10.80
CA LYS A 74 21.15 2.33 -11.29
C LYS A 74 20.92 2.42 -12.80
N SER A 75 21.33 1.38 -13.54
CA SER A 75 21.08 1.23 -14.97
C SER A 75 19.58 1.09 -15.33
N SER A 76 18.73 0.75 -14.36
CA SER A 76 17.27 0.67 -14.55
C SER A 76 16.59 2.05 -14.53
N PHE A 77 17.23 3.07 -13.94
CA PHE A 77 16.64 4.40 -13.82
C PHE A 77 16.88 5.23 -15.08
N HIS A 78 15.87 5.26 -15.95
CA HIS A 78 15.85 6.15 -17.09
C HIS A 78 15.79 7.61 -16.61
N ASN A 79 16.49 8.53 -17.29
CA ASN A 79 16.43 9.97 -17.09
C ASN A 79 17.05 10.52 -15.78
N MET A 80 18.07 9.85 -15.22
CA MET A 80 18.80 10.39 -14.06
C MET A 80 19.42 11.77 -14.34
N ASP A 81 19.76 12.07 -15.59
CA ASP A 81 20.27 13.39 -16.01
C ASP A 81 19.25 14.53 -15.82
N LEU A 82 17.96 14.21 -15.67
CA LEU A 82 16.90 15.17 -15.37
C LEU A 82 16.78 15.49 -13.87
N VAL A 83 17.48 14.75 -13.02
CA VAL A 83 17.44 14.93 -11.57
C VAL A 83 18.54 15.91 -11.14
N LYS A 84 18.15 16.99 -10.47
CA LYS A 84 19.07 17.98 -9.91
C LYS A 84 18.86 18.11 -8.41
N ALA A 85 19.95 18.28 -7.68
CA ALA A 85 19.95 18.55 -6.24
C ALA A 85 20.00 20.06 -5.99
N TYR A 86 19.28 20.50 -4.96
CA TYR A 86 19.16 21.89 -4.54
C TYR A 86 19.33 21.97 -3.02
N SER A 87 20.09 22.95 -2.54
CA SER A 87 20.28 23.23 -1.12
C SER A 87 18.99 23.75 -0.50
N ARG A 88 18.53 23.09 0.57
CA ARG A 88 17.27 23.46 1.26
C ARG A 88 17.32 24.87 1.83
N ARG A 89 18.46 25.28 2.38
CA ARG A 89 18.63 26.57 3.07
C ARG A 89 19.18 27.68 2.17
N GLY A 90 19.32 27.42 0.87
CA GLY A 90 19.85 28.40 -0.08
C GLY A 90 18.98 28.48 -1.33
N ASP A 91 18.90 27.39 -2.07
CA ASP A 91 18.26 27.38 -3.40
C ASP A 91 16.73 27.39 -3.33
N ILE A 92 16.15 26.77 -2.30
CA ILE A 92 14.70 26.52 -2.19
C ILE A 92 14.12 26.89 -0.83
N GLU A 93 14.78 27.78 -0.07
CA GLU A 93 14.37 28.14 1.29
C GLU A 93 12.91 28.62 1.38
N TYR A 94 12.46 29.34 0.35
CA TYR A 94 11.10 29.90 0.28
C TYR A 94 10.05 28.93 -0.28
N LEU A 95 10.45 27.72 -0.69
CA LEU A 95 9.53 26.76 -1.26
C LEU A 95 8.74 26.07 -0.14
N PHE A 96 7.42 26.26 -0.15
CA PHE A 96 6.55 25.58 0.79
C PHE A 96 6.46 24.09 0.47
N MET A 97 7.06 23.27 1.34
CA MET A 97 7.13 21.81 1.22
C MET A 97 6.69 21.15 2.52
N SER A 98 5.42 20.78 2.60
CA SER A 98 4.83 20.19 3.79
C SER A 98 3.88 19.03 3.50
N PHE A 99 3.77 18.13 4.47
CA PHE A 99 2.82 17.02 4.43
C PHE A 99 2.10 16.84 5.76
N LEU A 100 0.91 16.24 5.69
CA LEU A 100 0.06 15.97 6.83
C LEU A 100 -0.28 14.48 6.88
N ASN A 101 -0.23 13.87 8.07
CA ASN A 101 -0.89 12.58 8.28
C ASN A 101 -2.24 12.83 8.92
N SER A 102 -3.31 12.27 8.33
CA SER A 102 -4.63 12.38 8.93
C SER A 102 -4.78 11.45 10.14
N ASP A 103 -5.70 11.80 11.04
CA ASP A 103 -6.08 10.94 12.17
C ASP A 103 -6.83 9.66 11.75
N ARG A 104 -7.14 9.51 10.45
CA ARG A 104 -7.82 8.32 9.89
C ARG A 104 -6.85 7.20 9.50
N THR A 105 -5.55 7.38 9.71
CA THR A 105 -4.54 6.36 9.42
C THR A 105 -3.49 6.29 10.52
N HIS A 106 -2.92 5.09 10.69
CA HIS A 106 -1.70 4.92 11.46
C HIS A 106 -0.55 5.71 10.81
N ILE A 107 0.35 6.26 11.64
CA ILE A 107 1.54 6.96 11.19
C ILE A 107 2.63 5.95 10.89
N TYR A 108 2.94 5.76 9.61
CA TYR A 108 3.98 4.81 9.19
C TYR A 108 5.34 5.49 9.08
N ASN A 109 6.35 4.94 9.76
CA ASN A 109 7.73 5.44 9.72
C ASN A 109 8.27 5.54 8.29
N ALA A 110 7.93 4.57 7.44
CA ALA A 110 8.35 4.57 6.04
C ALA A 110 7.84 5.83 5.30
N VAL A 111 6.57 6.22 5.52
CA VAL A 111 5.98 7.42 4.91
C VAL A 111 6.66 8.67 5.46
N VAL A 112 6.72 8.80 6.79
CA VAL A 112 7.31 9.97 7.45
C VAL A 112 8.77 10.15 7.03
N ASN A 113 9.59 9.11 7.11
CA ASN A 113 11.00 9.18 6.74
C ASN A 113 11.20 9.47 5.26
N THR A 114 10.36 8.91 4.38
CA THR A 114 10.41 9.20 2.94
C THR A 114 10.13 10.68 2.68
N MET A 115 9.09 11.24 3.30
CA MET A 115 8.73 12.65 3.15
C MET A 115 9.81 13.59 3.71
N LYS A 116 10.32 13.30 4.91
CA LYS A 116 11.40 14.09 5.53
C LYS A 116 12.69 14.08 4.71
N ASN A 117 13.06 12.92 4.16
CA ASN A 117 14.21 12.79 3.26
C ASN A 117 13.97 13.46 1.90
N GLY A 118 12.71 13.62 1.49
CA GLY A 118 12.31 14.42 0.34
C GLY A 118 12.25 15.92 0.61
N GLY A 119 12.60 16.37 1.83
CA GLY A 119 12.54 17.79 2.20
C GLY A 119 11.14 18.29 2.57
N PHE A 120 10.22 17.42 2.95
CA PHE A 120 8.93 17.86 3.46
C PHE A 120 8.95 17.98 4.98
N GLU A 121 8.34 19.05 5.48
CA GLU A 121 8.03 19.21 6.91
C GLU A 121 6.68 18.59 7.22
N MET A 122 6.61 17.87 8.33
CA MET A 122 5.33 17.31 8.78
C MET A 122 4.57 18.40 9.53
N LEU A 123 3.29 18.58 9.21
CA LEU A 123 2.40 19.47 9.93
C LEU A 123 1.64 18.68 11.00
N GLU A 124 1.39 19.33 12.14
CA GLU A 124 0.46 18.77 13.14
C GLU A 124 -0.99 18.89 12.66
N ARG A 125 -1.36 20.04 12.10
CA ARG A 125 -2.71 20.40 11.64
C ARG A 125 -2.63 21.52 10.61
N GLY A 126 -3.74 21.80 9.95
CA GLY A 126 -3.91 22.95 9.06
C GLY A 126 -4.29 22.55 7.65
N GLU A 127 -4.73 23.54 6.89
CA GLU A 127 -5.22 23.37 5.51
C GLU A 127 -4.12 23.63 4.49
N ASN A 128 -3.04 24.32 4.87
CA ASN A 128 -1.92 24.59 3.99
C ASN A 128 -0.97 23.40 4.00
N PHE A 129 -1.17 22.44 3.10
CA PHE A 129 -0.25 21.30 2.88
C PHE A 129 -0.05 21.04 1.39
N ASN A 130 1.01 20.32 1.02
CA ASN A 130 1.16 19.82 -0.36
C ASN A 130 0.65 18.38 -0.50
N LEU A 131 0.86 17.55 0.52
CA LEU A 131 0.40 16.15 0.53
C LEU A 131 -0.32 15.83 1.84
N ILE A 132 -1.48 15.20 1.77
CA ILE A 132 -2.10 14.52 2.92
C ILE A 132 -2.02 13.00 2.73
N TRP A 133 -1.48 12.32 3.73
CA TRP A 133 -1.47 10.87 3.84
C TRP A 133 -2.60 10.44 4.79
N THR A 134 -3.59 9.75 4.25
CA THR A 134 -4.80 9.35 4.96
C THR A 134 -5.13 7.87 4.69
N GLY A 135 -6.10 7.35 5.42
CA GLY A 135 -6.73 6.07 5.17
C GLY A 135 -7.98 6.27 4.31
N TYR A 136 -9.13 5.86 4.85
CA TYR A 136 -10.41 6.00 4.15
C TYR A 136 -10.70 7.47 3.74
N THR A 137 -11.09 7.64 2.47
CA THR A 137 -11.28 8.94 1.80
C THR A 137 -12.64 8.98 1.13
N GLN A 138 -13.36 10.08 1.34
CA GLN A 138 -14.66 10.38 0.72
C GLN A 138 -14.50 11.38 -0.43
N ALA A 139 -15.57 11.62 -1.18
CA ALA A 139 -15.52 12.55 -2.32
C ALA A 139 -15.25 13.99 -1.85
N GLU A 140 -15.84 14.37 -0.72
CA GLU A 140 -15.74 15.69 -0.09
C GLU A 140 -14.29 16.01 0.30
N ASP A 141 -13.55 15.02 0.81
CA ASP A 141 -12.13 15.17 1.16
C ASP A 141 -11.28 15.57 -0.05
N ILE A 142 -11.71 15.20 -1.27
CA ILE A 142 -11.00 15.48 -2.53
C ILE A 142 -11.48 16.80 -3.14
N LEU A 143 -12.78 17.08 -3.08
CA LEU A 143 -13.38 18.30 -3.63
C LEU A 143 -12.87 19.57 -2.94
N GLN A 144 -12.44 19.47 -1.68
CA GLN A 144 -11.85 20.58 -0.92
C GLN A 144 -10.39 20.86 -1.29
N LEU A 145 -9.73 19.99 -2.07
CA LEU A 145 -8.33 20.16 -2.40
C LEU A 145 -8.13 21.21 -3.50
N ASN A 146 -7.16 22.08 -3.31
CA ASN A 146 -6.67 22.97 -4.35
C ASN A 146 -5.71 22.24 -5.33
N LYS A 147 -5.38 22.89 -6.45
CA LYS A 147 -4.53 22.31 -7.51
C LYS A 147 -3.14 21.85 -7.05
N TYR A 148 -2.61 22.41 -5.97
CA TYR A 148 -1.28 22.11 -5.43
C TYR A 148 -1.30 21.05 -4.33
N GLN A 149 -2.47 20.74 -3.78
CA GLN A 149 -2.66 19.67 -2.81
C GLN A 149 -2.81 18.31 -3.50
N LYS A 150 -2.35 17.27 -2.81
CA LYS A 150 -2.43 15.87 -3.24
C LYS A 150 -2.84 15.00 -2.06
N ILE A 151 -3.57 13.92 -2.38
CA ILE A 151 -4.05 12.91 -1.44
C ILE A 151 -3.67 11.53 -1.96
N ASN A 152 -3.40 10.58 -1.08
CA ASN A 152 -2.92 9.23 -1.43
C ASN A 152 -4.04 8.23 -1.81
N HIS A 153 -5.29 8.68 -1.94
CA HIS A 153 -6.44 7.84 -2.27
C HIS A 153 -7.31 8.48 -3.36
N PHE A 154 -7.83 7.64 -4.24
CA PHE A 154 -8.92 7.99 -5.15
C PHE A 154 -10.28 7.76 -4.47
N PRO A 155 -11.31 8.54 -4.85
CA PRO A 155 -12.66 8.33 -4.31
C PRO A 155 -13.16 6.95 -4.73
N ASN A 156 -13.97 6.33 -3.88
CA ASN A 156 -14.55 5.00 -4.15
C ASN A 156 -13.53 3.86 -4.35
N SER A 157 -12.27 4.04 -3.95
CA SER A 157 -11.23 2.99 -3.99
C SER A 157 -11.59 1.73 -3.19
N VAL A 158 -12.57 1.80 -2.29
CA VAL A 158 -13.18 0.64 -1.62
C VAL A 158 -13.73 -0.40 -2.58
N ASN A 159 -14.12 -0.03 -3.80
CA ASN A 159 -14.57 -0.97 -4.83
C ASN A 159 -13.47 -1.96 -5.26
N LEU A 160 -12.20 -1.60 -5.03
CA LEU A 160 -11.04 -2.44 -5.27
C LEU A 160 -10.49 -3.05 -3.98
N GLY A 161 -10.69 -2.40 -2.83
CA GLY A 161 -10.12 -2.81 -1.54
C GLY A 161 -10.99 -3.73 -0.68
N ARG A 162 -12.33 -3.54 -0.68
CA ARG A 162 -13.26 -4.39 0.06
C ARG A 162 -13.56 -5.66 -0.73
N LYS A 163 -13.54 -6.82 -0.06
CA LYS A 163 -13.55 -8.13 -0.74
C LYS A 163 -14.87 -8.42 -1.47
N ASP A 164 -15.99 -8.06 -0.84
CA ASP A 164 -17.34 -8.16 -1.40
C ASP A 164 -17.50 -7.28 -2.64
N PHE A 165 -17.11 -6.01 -2.57
CA PHE A 165 -17.20 -5.11 -3.73
C PHE A 165 -16.24 -5.49 -4.85
N LEU A 166 -15.02 -5.93 -4.51
CA LEU A 166 -14.07 -6.43 -5.50
C LEU A 166 -14.66 -7.64 -6.24
N TRP A 167 -15.21 -8.61 -5.51
CA TRP A 167 -15.86 -9.77 -6.12
C TRP A 167 -17.07 -9.37 -6.97
N LYS A 168 -17.99 -8.55 -6.47
CA LYS A 168 -19.17 -8.08 -7.22
C LYS A 168 -18.74 -7.41 -8.54
N ASN A 169 -17.68 -6.61 -8.52
CA ASN A 169 -17.13 -5.98 -9.72
C ASN A 169 -16.48 -6.97 -10.70
N ILE A 170 -15.64 -7.90 -10.21
CA ILE A 170 -15.01 -8.95 -11.04
C ILE A 170 -16.09 -9.84 -11.65
N HIS A 171 -17.07 -10.28 -10.86
CA HIS A 171 -18.15 -11.15 -11.30
C HIS A 171 -18.97 -10.51 -12.42
N ARG A 172 -19.37 -9.24 -12.25
CA ARG A 172 -20.07 -8.46 -13.30
C ARG A 172 -19.28 -8.41 -14.60
N MET A 173 -17.96 -8.26 -14.54
CA MET A 173 -17.10 -8.27 -15.72
C MET A 173 -16.92 -9.67 -16.32
N LYS A 174 -16.82 -10.71 -15.48
CA LYS A 174 -16.76 -12.11 -15.91
C LYS A 174 -18.00 -12.56 -16.67
N LEU A 175 -19.19 -12.06 -16.31
CA LEU A 175 -20.42 -12.34 -17.07
C LEU A 175 -20.39 -11.76 -18.49
N LYS A 176 -19.65 -10.67 -18.72
CA LYS A 176 -19.52 -10.03 -20.04
C LYS A 176 -18.30 -10.50 -20.83
N HIS A 177 -17.22 -10.81 -20.12
CA HIS A 177 -15.88 -11.07 -20.66
C HIS A 177 -15.27 -12.28 -19.91
N PRO A 178 -15.83 -13.49 -20.11
CA PRO A 178 -15.51 -14.65 -19.27
C PRO A 178 -14.05 -15.10 -19.38
N GLU A 179 -13.44 -14.99 -20.55
CA GLU A 179 -12.05 -15.38 -20.78
C GLU A 179 -11.07 -14.42 -20.10
N GLN A 180 -11.32 -13.11 -20.19
CA GLN A 180 -10.43 -12.08 -19.64
C GLN A 180 -10.58 -11.90 -18.12
N PHE A 181 -11.76 -12.20 -17.57
CA PHE A 181 -12.08 -11.99 -16.15
C PHE A 181 -12.16 -13.29 -15.33
N ASN A 182 -11.51 -14.36 -15.79
CA ASN A 182 -11.26 -15.56 -14.97
C ASN A 182 -10.08 -15.37 -14.00
N LEU A 183 -10.11 -14.28 -13.22
CA LEU A 183 -8.98 -13.80 -12.41
C LEU A 183 -8.98 -14.35 -10.97
N SER A 184 -10.13 -14.77 -10.47
CA SER A 184 -10.28 -15.24 -9.09
C SER A 184 -11.20 -16.46 -9.01
N PRO A 185 -11.06 -17.30 -7.97
CA PRO A 185 -12.04 -18.34 -7.67
C PRO A 185 -13.44 -17.73 -7.52
N HIS A 186 -14.45 -18.53 -7.83
CA HIS A 186 -15.83 -18.12 -7.61
C HIS A 186 -16.08 -17.88 -6.11
N SER A 187 -16.84 -16.83 -5.80
CA SER A 187 -17.16 -16.42 -4.43
C SER A 187 -18.65 -16.09 -4.27
N TRP A 188 -19.10 -16.05 -3.03
CA TRP A 188 -20.48 -15.78 -2.61
C TRP A 188 -20.42 -14.76 -1.47
N VAL A 189 -21.28 -13.74 -1.51
CA VAL A 189 -21.38 -12.70 -0.48
C VAL A 189 -22.59 -13.01 0.40
N LEU A 190 -22.34 -13.35 1.65
CA LEU A 190 -23.40 -13.66 2.62
C LEU A 190 -23.88 -12.39 3.33
N PRO A 191 -25.18 -12.30 3.66
CA PRO A 191 -26.21 -13.34 3.52
C PRO A 191 -26.83 -13.48 2.12
N ASP A 192 -26.62 -12.49 1.22
CA ASP A 192 -27.29 -12.38 -0.08
C ASP A 192 -27.22 -13.68 -0.93
N ASP A 193 -26.06 -14.32 -0.97
CA ASP A 193 -25.79 -15.50 -1.83
C ASP A 193 -25.87 -16.83 -1.06
N PHE A 194 -26.45 -16.86 0.15
CA PHE A 194 -26.41 -18.04 1.04
C PHE A 194 -27.07 -19.28 0.44
N ASP A 195 -28.28 -19.15 -0.08
CA ASP A 195 -29.02 -20.29 -0.63
C ASP A 195 -28.33 -20.88 -1.86
N GLN A 196 -27.73 -20.01 -2.69
CA GLN A 196 -26.93 -20.44 -3.83
C GLN A 196 -25.69 -21.20 -3.37
N PHE A 197 -24.98 -20.68 -2.36
CA PHE A 197 -23.80 -21.34 -1.79
C PHE A 197 -24.14 -22.71 -1.20
N GLU A 198 -25.19 -22.82 -0.38
CA GLU A 198 -25.60 -24.10 0.21
C GLU A 198 -26.07 -25.10 -0.85
N THR A 199 -26.76 -24.65 -1.90
CA THR A 199 -27.12 -25.51 -3.03
C THR A 199 -25.86 -26.08 -3.70
N ILE A 200 -24.90 -25.21 -4.05
CA ILE A 200 -23.69 -25.61 -4.76
C ILE A 200 -22.83 -26.55 -3.93
N LYS A 201 -22.72 -26.31 -2.62
CA LYS A 201 -21.95 -27.14 -1.68
C LYS A 201 -22.47 -28.58 -1.59
N ASN A 202 -23.75 -28.80 -1.90
CA ASN A 202 -24.39 -30.11 -1.84
C ASN A 202 -24.32 -30.92 -3.16
N PHE A 203 -23.78 -30.39 -4.24
CA PHE A 203 -23.55 -31.17 -5.46
C PHE A 203 -22.44 -32.21 -5.29
N SER A 204 -22.59 -33.38 -5.92
CA SER A 204 -21.63 -34.50 -5.80
C SER A 204 -20.18 -34.11 -6.15
N GLU A 205 -20.01 -33.22 -7.14
CA GLU A 205 -18.71 -32.74 -7.63
C GLU A 205 -17.98 -31.80 -6.65
N THR A 206 -18.73 -31.14 -5.75
CA THR A 206 -18.25 -30.09 -4.85
C THR A 206 -18.30 -30.49 -3.37
N GLN A 207 -18.97 -31.60 -3.03
CA GLN A 207 -19.10 -32.14 -1.67
C GLN A 207 -17.77 -32.48 -0.98
N GLN A 208 -16.66 -32.60 -1.72
CA GLN A 208 -15.32 -32.85 -1.17
C GLN A 208 -14.42 -31.60 -1.22
N LYS A 209 -14.98 -30.44 -1.57
CA LYS A 209 -14.22 -29.20 -1.71
C LYS A 209 -14.12 -28.44 -0.38
N PHE A 210 -13.10 -27.61 -0.33
CA PHE A 210 -12.91 -26.66 0.76
C PHE A 210 -13.29 -25.25 0.30
N TYR A 211 -13.78 -24.47 1.24
CA TYR A 211 -14.14 -23.08 1.07
C TYR A 211 -13.43 -22.24 2.12
N ILE A 212 -13.12 -21.00 1.76
CA ILE A 212 -12.50 -20.03 2.67
C ILE A 212 -13.46 -18.88 2.95
N LEU A 213 -13.80 -18.71 4.21
CA LEU A 213 -14.65 -17.66 4.74
C LEU A 213 -13.76 -16.51 5.19
N LYS A 214 -14.13 -15.30 4.80
CA LYS A 214 -13.40 -14.08 5.15
C LYS A 214 -14.41 -12.98 5.51
N PRO A 215 -14.23 -12.24 6.61
CA PRO A 215 -15.03 -11.05 6.83
C PRO A 215 -14.81 -10.04 5.69
N THR A 216 -15.89 -9.40 5.24
CA THR A 216 -15.88 -8.46 4.10
C THR A 216 -14.89 -7.31 4.34
N ASN A 217 -14.98 -6.68 5.51
CA ASN A 217 -14.25 -5.47 5.90
C ASN A 217 -13.21 -5.68 7.02
N SER A 218 -12.52 -6.83 7.03
CA SER A 218 -11.41 -7.10 7.96
C SER A 218 -10.08 -7.32 7.24
N SER A 219 -8.98 -7.21 8.00
CA SER A 219 -7.59 -7.31 7.53
C SER A 219 -6.74 -8.18 8.47
N CYS A 220 -5.49 -8.45 8.06
CA CYS A 220 -4.50 -9.20 8.83
C CYS A 220 -4.89 -10.65 9.16
N GLY A 221 -5.70 -11.29 8.30
CA GLY A 221 -6.11 -12.69 8.48
C GLY A 221 -7.13 -12.94 9.59
N ARG A 222 -7.58 -11.90 10.29
CA ARG A 222 -8.53 -12.03 11.40
C ARG A 222 -9.89 -12.52 10.91
N GLY A 223 -10.42 -13.52 11.59
CA GLY A 223 -11.72 -14.11 11.27
C GLY A 223 -11.74 -15.01 10.03
N ILE A 224 -10.57 -15.28 9.41
CA ILE A 224 -10.51 -16.21 8.27
C ILE A 224 -10.68 -17.65 8.77
N LYS A 225 -11.57 -18.40 8.12
CA LYS A 225 -11.80 -19.82 8.40
C LYS A 225 -11.76 -20.60 7.08
N VAL A 226 -11.20 -21.79 7.10
CA VAL A 226 -11.34 -22.76 6.00
C VAL A 226 -12.29 -23.84 6.46
N VAL A 227 -13.31 -24.13 5.67
CA VAL A 227 -14.33 -25.14 5.98
C VAL A 227 -14.43 -26.16 4.85
N HIS A 228 -14.69 -27.40 5.21
CA HIS A 228 -15.08 -28.45 4.29
C HIS A 228 -16.56 -28.28 3.89
N ALA A 229 -16.93 -28.75 2.70
CA ALA A 229 -18.29 -28.72 2.20
C ALA A 229 -19.32 -29.48 3.08
N SER A 230 -18.91 -30.31 4.03
CA SER A 230 -19.83 -30.96 4.98
C SER A 230 -20.15 -30.10 6.21
N GLN A 231 -19.39 -29.03 6.45
CA GLN A 231 -19.54 -28.20 7.64
C GLN A 231 -20.62 -27.14 7.44
N LYS A 232 -21.40 -26.87 8.50
CA LYS A 232 -22.40 -25.79 8.47
C LYS A 232 -21.72 -24.42 8.47
N VAL A 233 -22.21 -23.52 7.62
CA VAL A 233 -21.77 -22.13 7.55
C VAL A 233 -22.89 -21.24 8.09
N PRO A 234 -22.62 -20.33 9.04
CA PRO A 234 -23.64 -19.43 9.59
C PRO A 234 -24.07 -18.38 8.56
N ASN A 235 -25.38 -18.11 8.49
CA ASN A 235 -26.00 -17.14 7.58
C ASN A 235 -26.23 -15.75 8.22
N GLN A 236 -25.35 -15.30 9.12
CA GLN A 236 -25.61 -14.13 9.96
C GLN A 236 -24.54 -13.04 9.88
N GLU A 237 -23.34 -13.37 9.40
CA GLU A 237 -22.22 -12.44 9.36
C GLU A 237 -21.93 -11.98 7.92
N GLU A 238 -21.66 -10.68 7.74
CA GLU A 238 -21.15 -10.14 6.47
C GLU A 238 -19.80 -10.79 6.11
N THR A 239 -19.88 -11.84 5.30
CA THR A 239 -18.76 -12.72 4.98
C THR A 239 -18.76 -12.97 3.49
N ILE A 240 -17.56 -12.95 2.91
CA ILE A 240 -17.36 -13.52 1.58
C ILE A 240 -16.84 -14.94 1.73
N VAL A 241 -17.53 -15.88 1.08
CA VAL A 241 -17.11 -17.28 0.95
C VAL A 241 -16.50 -17.43 -0.43
N SER A 242 -15.32 -18.04 -0.52
CA SER A 242 -14.65 -18.30 -1.81
C SER A 242 -14.31 -19.77 -1.90
N ALA A 243 -14.39 -20.34 -3.10
CA ALA A 243 -13.80 -21.65 -3.37
C ALA A 243 -12.30 -21.61 -2.99
N TYR A 244 -11.82 -22.62 -2.26
CA TYR A 244 -10.43 -22.70 -1.82
C TYR A 244 -9.54 -23.27 -2.91
N ILE A 245 -8.37 -22.66 -3.12
CA ILE A 245 -7.34 -23.19 -4.03
C ILE A 245 -6.54 -24.26 -3.27
N ASP A 246 -6.87 -25.52 -3.52
CA ASP A 246 -6.32 -26.71 -2.86
C ASP A 246 -4.95 -27.15 -3.40
N ARG A 247 -4.63 -26.79 -4.65
CA ARG A 247 -3.35 -27.08 -5.31
C ARG A 247 -2.57 -25.80 -5.66
N PRO A 248 -2.12 -25.01 -4.67
CA PRO A 248 -1.31 -23.82 -4.92
C PRO A 248 0.11 -24.20 -5.35
N LEU A 249 0.79 -23.28 -6.05
CA LEU A 249 2.23 -23.38 -6.25
C LEU A 249 2.94 -23.38 -4.88
N LEU A 250 3.93 -24.27 -4.73
CA LEU A 250 4.69 -24.44 -3.49
C LEU A 250 6.16 -24.11 -3.70
N ILE A 251 6.75 -23.40 -2.75
CA ILE A 251 8.21 -23.22 -2.65
C ILE A 251 8.67 -24.03 -1.44
N LYS A 252 9.57 -25.00 -1.66
CA LYS A 252 10.05 -25.91 -0.61
C LYS A 252 8.89 -26.54 0.20
N LYS A 253 7.86 -27.02 -0.51
CA LYS A 253 6.63 -27.62 0.05
C LYS A 253 5.80 -26.68 0.95
N ARG A 254 5.97 -25.36 0.84
CA ARG A 254 5.17 -24.36 1.58
C ARG A 254 4.38 -23.49 0.62
N LYS A 255 3.11 -23.25 0.97
CA LYS A 255 2.25 -22.27 0.31
C LYS A 255 2.78 -20.87 0.59
N PHE A 256 2.69 -19.99 -0.41
CA PHE A 256 3.03 -18.58 -0.28
C PHE A 256 1.98 -17.73 -1.02
N ASP A 257 1.98 -16.43 -0.73
CA ASP A 257 1.30 -15.41 -1.52
C ASP A 257 2.31 -14.38 -2.02
N MET A 258 1.96 -13.66 -3.08
CA MET A 258 2.78 -12.59 -3.65
C MET A 258 2.14 -11.24 -3.34
N ARG A 259 2.90 -10.36 -2.68
CA ARG A 259 2.52 -8.96 -2.53
C ARG A 259 3.10 -8.17 -3.69
N MET A 260 2.23 -7.64 -4.53
CA MET A 260 2.58 -6.71 -5.59
C MET A 260 2.13 -5.30 -5.21
N TYR A 261 2.96 -4.30 -5.54
CA TYR A 261 2.62 -2.89 -5.32
C TYR A 261 2.32 -2.23 -6.65
N VAL A 262 1.15 -1.61 -6.74
CA VAL A 262 0.66 -0.91 -7.93
C VAL A 262 0.34 0.53 -7.53
N LEU A 263 0.87 1.49 -8.29
CA LEU A 263 0.59 2.91 -8.14
C LEU A 263 -0.29 3.38 -9.29
N VAL A 264 -1.49 3.84 -8.97
CA VAL A 264 -2.34 4.57 -9.91
C VAL A 264 -2.13 6.06 -9.66
N THR A 265 -1.82 6.82 -10.71
CA THR A 265 -1.59 8.28 -10.60
C THR A 265 -2.67 9.11 -11.27
N SER A 266 -3.44 8.51 -12.17
CA SER A 266 -4.57 9.14 -12.85
C SER A 266 -5.53 8.08 -13.37
N PHE A 267 -6.83 8.41 -13.40
CA PHE A 267 -7.87 7.67 -14.13
C PHE A 267 -8.28 8.37 -15.44
N HIS A 268 -7.85 9.62 -15.66
CA HIS A 268 -8.15 10.39 -16.86
C HIS A 268 -6.96 11.25 -17.31
N PRO A 269 -6.14 10.79 -18.27
CA PRO A 269 -6.11 9.42 -18.80
C PRO A 269 -5.63 8.42 -17.74
N LEU A 270 -6.01 7.14 -17.88
CA LEU A 270 -5.57 6.08 -16.96
C LEU A 270 -4.04 5.93 -17.01
N ARG A 271 -3.40 5.99 -15.84
CA ARG A 271 -1.96 5.82 -15.67
C ARG A 271 -1.67 4.94 -14.46
N VAL A 272 -1.19 3.73 -14.75
CA VAL A 272 -0.90 2.67 -13.78
C VAL A 272 0.57 2.30 -13.88
N TYR A 273 1.21 2.16 -12.72
CA TYR A 273 2.61 1.79 -12.57
C TYR A 273 2.70 0.55 -11.71
N PHE A 274 3.48 -0.42 -12.15
CA PHE A 274 3.81 -1.61 -11.38
C PHE A 274 5.19 -1.42 -10.75
N TYR A 275 5.32 -1.78 -9.47
CA TYR A 275 6.61 -1.78 -8.80
C TYR A 275 7.33 -3.11 -9.07
N GLU A 276 8.49 -3.04 -9.71
CA GLU A 276 9.36 -4.19 -10.00
C GLU A 276 10.20 -4.61 -8.78
#